data_AF-A0A928E467-F1
#
_entry.id   AF-A0A928E467-F1
#
_cell.length_a   1.000
_cell.length_b   1.000
_cell.length_c   1.000
_cell.angle_alpha   90.00
_cell.angle_beta   90.00
_cell.angle_gamma   90.00
#
_symmetry.space_group_name_H-M   'P 1'
#
loop_
_entity.id
_entity.type
_entity.pdbx_description
1 polymer ?
#
loop_
_entity_poly.entity_id
_entity_poly.type
_entity_poly.pdbx_seq_one_letter_code
_entity_poly.pdbx_strand_id
1 'polypeptide(L)'
;MLNGVRIYASDTIWRQILTDFGATVLDAPNPTDINFDDLNVSGPLTPMELKSLILNANDDAAVLRDVFGADVSLSRVPAQIVVALHKSGGMTGNELKAALGYAPDVATHTIDTAIYQLRRTYGRGFIVNTNGVYRIGKL
;
A
#
# COMPACT_ATOMS: atom_id res chain seq x y z
N MET A 1 -0.41 -14.44 13.91
CA MET A 1 -1.83 -14.04 13.74
C MET A 1 -1.81 -12.57 13.37
N LEU A 2 -2.71 -12.11 12.51
CA LEU A 2 -2.62 -10.94 11.61
C LEU A 2 -2.65 -9.56 12.32
N ASN A 3 -2.17 -9.50 13.56
CA ASN A 3 -2.10 -8.29 14.37
C ASN A 3 -1.31 -7.20 13.63
N GLY A 4 -1.92 -6.01 13.52
CA GLY A 4 -1.33 -4.87 12.82
C GLY A 4 -1.57 -4.87 11.29
N VAL A 5 -2.22 -5.90 10.74
CA VAL A 5 -2.68 -5.89 9.34
C VAL A 5 -4.03 -5.19 9.27
N ARG A 6 -4.13 -4.20 8.39
CA ARG A 6 -5.40 -3.53 8.04
C ARG A 6 -5.87 -4.07 6.70
N ILE A 7 -7.13 -4.52 6.66
CA ILE A 7 -7.66 -5.24 5.51
C ILE A 7 -9.13 -4.94 5.28
N TYR A 8 -9.51 -4.65 4.04
CA TYR A 8 -10.90 -4.57 3.61
C TYR A 8 -11.34 -5.93 3.07
N ALA A 9 -12.58 -6.31 3.40
CA ALA A 9 -13.30 -7.43 2.77
C ALA A 9 -14.78 -7.05 2.71
N SER A 10 -15.44 -7.29 1.57
CA SER A 10 -16.88 -7.04 1.42
C SER A 10 -17.74 -8.14 2.07
N ASP A 11 -17.25 -9.38 2.08
CA ASP A 11 -17.97 -10.54 2.59
C ASP A 11 -17.93 -10.61 4.14
N THR A 12 -19.11 -10.67 4.76
CA THR A 12 -19.27 -10.69 6.23
C THR A 12 -18.62 -11.89 6.93
N ILE A 13 -18.56 -13.06 6.29
CA ILE A 13 -17.91 -14.25 6.84
C ILE A 13 -16.40 -14.04 6.83
N TRP A 14 -15.85 -13.55 5.72
CA TRP A 14 -14.43 -13.23 5.65
C TRP A 14 -14.04 -12.13 6.64
N ARG A 15 -14.87 -11.11 6.82
CA ARG A 15 -14.66 -10.08 7.84
C ARG A 15 -14.57 -10.69 9.25
N GLN A 16 -15.44 -11.63 9.61
CA GLN A 16 -15.37 -12.31 10.91
C GLN A 16 -14.09 -13.15 11.04
N ILE A 17 -13.77 -13.97 10.03
CA ILE A 17 -12.57 -14.81 10.03
C ILE A 17 -11.30 -13.95 10.17
N LEU A 18 -11.19 -12.86 9.41
CA LEU A 18 -10.04 -11.95 9.47
C LEU A 18 -9.91 -11.29 10.85
N THR A 19 -11.04 -10.92 11.46
CA THR A 19 -11.09 -10.37 12.82
C THR A 19 -10.64 -11.39 13.86
N ASP A 20 -11.13 -12.63 13.79
CA ASP A 20 -10.76 -13.73 14.69
C ASP A 20 -9.26 -14.06 14.57
N PHE A 21 -8.67 -13.84 13.40
CA PHE A 21 -7.24 -13.98 13.15
C PHE A 21 -6.41 -12.77 13.60
N GLY A 22 -7.03 -11.71 14.13
CA GLY A 22 -6.38 -10.53 14.71
C GLY A 22 -6.14 -9.36 13.73
N ALA A 23 -6.72 -9.39 12.52
CA ALA A 23 -6.63 -8.27 11.59
C ALA A 23 -7.58 -7.13 11.98
N THR A 24 -7.24 -5.89 11.63
CA THR A 24 -8.16 -4.75 11.69
C THR A 24 -8.94 -4.67 10.38
N VAL A 25 -10.22 -5.05 10.42
CA VAL A 25 -11.08 -5.03 9.25
C VAL A 25 -11.63 -3.63 8.99
N LEU A 26 -11.55 -3.18 7.74
CA LEU A 26 -11.98 -1.84 7.32
C LEU A 26 -13.38 -1.87 6.71
N ASP A 27 -14.13 -0.78 6.85
CA ASP A 27 -15.50 -0.66 6.30
C ASP A 27 -15.52 -0.26 4.82
N ALA A 28 -14.44 0.33 4.33
CA ALA A 28 -14.27 0.71 2.93
C ALA A 28 -12.85 0.34 2.46
N PRO A 29 -12.68 0.03 1.16
CA PRO A 29 -11.36 -0.22 0.60
C PRO A 29 -10.50 1.05 0.70
N ASN A 30 -9.24 0.88 1.12
CA ASN A 30 -8.24 1.92 1.15
C ASN A 30 -7.04 1.48 0.28
N PRO A 31 -6.58 2.30 -0.68
CA PRO A 31 -5.50 1.93 -1.61
C PRO A 31 -4.17 1.48 -0.97
N THR A 32 -3.95 1.75 0.31
CA THR A 32 -2.74 1.38 1.06
C THR A 32 -2.90 0.22 2.00
N ASP A 33 -4.14 -0.17 2.26
CA ASP A 33 -4.44 -1.33 3.08
C ASP A 33 -4.70 -2.52 2.13
N ILE A 34 -4.72 -3.74 2.67
CA ILE A 34 -4.98 -4.92 1.85
C ILE A 34 -6.46 -4.91 1.44
N ASN A 35 -6.75 -5.13 0.17
CA ASN A 35 -8.09 -5.48 -0.27
C ASN A 35 -8.15 -7.00 -0.42
N PHE A 36 -8.86 -7.67 0.48
CA PHE A 36 -9.00 -9.12 0.47
C PHE A 36 -9.75 -9.62 -0.77
N ASP A 37 -10.69 -8.84 -1.28
CA ASP A 37 -11.52 -9.21 -2.42
C ASP A 37 -10.67 -9.32 -3.70
N ASP A 38 -9.61 -8.51 -3.81
CA ASP A 38 -8.67 -8.54 -4.93
C ASP A 38 -7.77 -9.79 -4.93
N LEU A 39 -7.71 -10.51 -3.80
CA LEU A 39 -6.89 -11.72 -3.67
C LEU A 39 -7.53 -12.95 -4.34
N ASN A 40 -8.76 -12.83 -4.85
CA ASN A 40 -9.46 -13.86 -5.63
C ASN A 40 -9.41 -15.26 -4.98
N VAL A 41 -9.66 -15.31 -3.67
CA VAL A 41 -9.65 -16.56 -2.90
C VAL A 41 -10.72 -17.51 -3.42
N SER A 42 -10.29 -18.58 -4.09
CA SER A 42 -11.15 -19.56 -4.73
C SER A 42 -10.97 -20.92 -4.05
N GLY A 43 -11.61 -21.08 -2.89
CA GLY A 43 -11.68 -22.36 -2.18
C GLY A 43 -11.46 -22.25 -0.66
N PRO A 44 -11.67 -23.36 0.07
CA PRO A 44 -11.39 -23.40 1.50
C PRO A 44 -9.88 -23.28 1.73
N LEU A 45 -9.46 -22.21 2.40
CA LEU A 45 -8.08 -22.02 2.83
C LEU A 45 -7.90 -22.53 4.27
N THR A 46 -6.77 -23.19 4.54
CA THR A 46 -6.34 -23.42 5.91
C THR A 46 -5.93 -22.08 6.57
N PRO A 47 -5.96 -22.00 7.91
CA PRO A 47 -5.46 -20.83 8.64
C PRO A 47 -4.06 -20.37 8.23
N MET A 48 -3.18 -21.31 7.88
CA MET A 48 -1.79 -21.01 7.52
C MET A 48 -1.67 -20.47 6.09
N GLU A 49 -2.44 -21.02 5.16
CA GLU A 49 -2.51 -20.52 3.77
C GLU A 49 -3.12 -19.12 3.73
N LEU A 50 -4.22 -18.89 4.47
CA LEU A 50 -4.83 -17.58 4.60
C LEU A 50 -3.82 -16.55 5.14
N LYS A 51 -3.08 -16.91 6.20
CA LYS A 51 -2.05 -16.05 6.76
C LYS A 51 -0.95 -15.74 5.73
N SER A 52 -0.45 -16.75 5.03
CA SER A 52 0.61 -16.55 4.03
C SER A 52 0.13 -15.67 2.89
N LEU A 53 -1.08 -15.88 2.41
CA LEU A 53 -1.69 -15.08 1.34
C LEU A 53 -1.78 -13.60 1.75
N ILE A 54 -2.28 -13.33 2.94
CA ILE A 54 -2.44 -11.96 3.45
C ILE A 54 -1.09 -11.31 3.71
N LEU A 55 -0.12 -12.03 4.28
CA LEU A 55 1.22 -11.49 4.49
C LEU A 55 1.95 -11.20 3.17
N ASN A 56 1.76 -12.04 2.14
CA ASN A 56 2.30 -11.80 0.81
C ASN A 56 1.63 -10.61 0.12
N ALA A 57 0.32 -10.43 0.30
CA ALA A 57 -0.39 -9.25 -0.20
C ALA A 57 0.06 -7.95 0.49
N ASN A 58 0.51 -8.07 1.74
CA ASN A 58 1.11 -7.00 2.53
C ASN A 58 2.61 -6.85 2.30
N ASP A 59 3.23 -7.66 1.44
CA ASP A 59 4.68 -7.66 1.27
C ASP A 59 5.09 -6.49 0.39
N ASP A 60 5.22 -5.33 1.04
CA ASP A 60 5.79 -4.12 0.46
C ASP A 60 7.18 -4.39 -0.12
N ALA A 61 7.94 -5.37 0.39
CA ALA A 61 9.27 -5.70 -0.13
C ALA A 61 9.20 -6.28 -1.55
N ALA A 62 8.18 -7.07 -1.87
CA ALA A 62 7.97 -7.57 -3.23
C ALA A 62 7.67 -6.43 -4.21
N VAL A 63 6.82 -5.47 -3.81
CA VAL A 63 6.52 -4.27 -4.62
C VAL A 63 7.74 -3.39 -4.79
N LEU A 64 8.51 -3.18 -3.73
CA LEU A 64 9.75 -2.41 -3.80
C LEU A 64 10.76 -3.11 -4.72
N ARG A 65 10.91 -4.43 -4.63
CA ARG A 65 11.80 -5.18 -5.53
C ARG A 65 11.36 -5.06 -7.00
N ASP A 66 10.06 -5.09 -7.26
CA ASP A 66 9.51 -4.92 -8.61
C ASP A 66 9.79 -3.51 -9.16
N VAL A 67 9.57 -2.47 -8.35
CA VAL A 67 9.83 -1.07 -8.73
C VAL A 67 11.32 -0.79 -8.92
N PHE A 68 12.17 -1.27 -8.01
CA PHE A 68 13.60 -0.93 -7.97
C PHE A 68 14.50 -1.94 -8.70
N GLY A 69 13.98 -3.11 -9.07
CA GLY A 69 14.74 -4.22 -9.67
C GLY A 69 15.73 -4.90 -8.71
N ALA A 70 15.76 -4.49 -7.44
CA ALA A 70 16.66 -4.98 -6.40
C ALA A 70 16.05 -4.79 -5.01
N ASP A 71 16.58 -5.50 -4.02
CA ASP A 71 16.20 -5.28 -2.62
C ASP A 71 16.69 -3.92 -2.14
N VAL A 72 15.74 -3.02 -1.82
CA VAL A 72 16.03 -1.69 -1.29
C VAL A 72 15.43 -1.51 0.10
N SER A 73 16.18 -0.85 0.97
CA SER A 73 15.71 -0.45 2.28
C SER A 73 15.31 1.02 2.25
N LEU A 74 14.02 1.29 2.26
CA LEU A 74 13.47 2.64 2.40
C LEU A 74 12.95 2.87 3.82
N SER A 75 12.96 4.13 4.27
CA SER A 75 12.22 4.49 5.48
C SER A 75 10.71 4.39 5.22
N ARG A 76 9.93 4.24 6.30
CA ARG A 76 8.50 3.88 6.23
C ARG A 76 7.69 4.73 5.25
N VAL A 77 7.78 6.06 5.33
CA VAL A 77 6.95 6.96 4.50
C VAL A 77 7.33 6.87 3.01
N PRO A 78 8.61 6.99 2.61
CA PRO A 78 9.02 6.73 1.23
C PRO A 78 8.59 5.36 0.69
N ALA A 79 8.71 4.29 1.49
CA ALA A 79 8.26 2.95 1.10
C ALA A 79 6.76 2.94 0.80
N GLN A 80 5.95 3.47 1.72
CA GLN A 80 4.49 3.53 1.57
C GLN A 80 4.07 4.38 0.37
N ILE A 81 4.77 5.48 0.07
CA ILE A 81 4.52 6.29 -1.13
C ILE A 81 4.76 5.46 -2.39
N VAL A 82 5.90 4.75 -2.47
CA VAL A 82 6.22 3.94 -3.65
C VAL A 82 5.19 2.84 -3.84
N VAL A 83 4.85 2.12 -2.78
CA VAL A 83 3.85 1.05 -2.80
C VAL A 83 2.49 1.58 -3.22
N ALA A 84 2.03 2.69 -2.65
CA ALA A 84 0.75 3.29 -2.98
C ALA A 84 0.68 3.69 -4.46
N LEU A 85 1.69 4.44 -4.94
CA LEU A 85 1.74 4.88 -6.34
C LEU A 85 1.87 3.72 -7.33
N HIS A 86 2.57 2.65 -6.95
CA HIS A 86 2.69 1.45 -7.77
C HIS A 86 1.36 0.69 -7.86
N LYS A 87 0.73 0.40 -6.71
CA LYS A 87 -0.53 -0.35 -6.63
C LYS A 87 -1.68 0.35 -7.34
N SER A 88 -1.76 1.68 -7.29
CA SER A 88 -2.85 2.43 -7.94
C SER A 88 -2.57 2.84 -9.39
N GLY A 89 -1.32 2.73 -9.86
CA GLY A 89 -0.90 3.31 -11.14
C GLY A 89 -0.87 4.85 -11.18
N GLY A 90 -1.08 5.49 -10.04
CA GLY A 90 -1.02 6.94 -9.85
C GLY A 90 -2.05 7.48 -8.86
N MET A 91 -1.72 8.59 -8.21
CA MET A 91 -2.59 9.26 -7.23
C MET A 91 -2.41 10.78 -7.29
N THR A 92 -3.47 11.53 -7.08
CA THR A 92 -3.40 12.94 -6.71
C THR A 92 -2.74 13.11 -5.34
N GLY A 93 -2.29 14.34 -5.03
CA GLY A 93 -1.74 14.63 -3.70
C GLY A 93 -2.71 14.32 -2.55
N ASN A 94 -4.02 14.53 -2.75
CA ASN A 94 -5.03 14.26 -1.73
C ASN A 94 -5.28 12.77 -1.55
N GLU A 95 -5.34 12.01 -2.65
CA GLU A 95 -5.44 10.54 -2.61
C GLU A 95 -4.22 9.93 -1.92
N LEU A 96 -3.00 10.42 -2.23
CA LEU A 96 -1.77 9.96 -1.60
C LEU A 96 -1.74 10.25 -0.09
N LYS A 97 -2.27 11.41 0.35
CA LYS A 97 -2.43 11.72 1.78
C LYS A 97 -3.40 10.74 2.46
N ALA A 98 -4.57 10.54 1.86
CA ALA A 98 -5.60 9.65 2.39
C ALA A 98 -5.08 8.21 2.50
N ALA A 99 -4.39 7.74 1.46
CA ALA A 99 -3.63 6.49 1.42
C ALA A 99 -2.68 6.38 2.62
N LEU A 100 -1.91 7.42 2.93
CA LEU A 100 -0.97 7.38 4.06
C LEU A 100 -1.63 7.61 5.44
N GLY A 101 -2.97 7.67 5.50
CA GLY A 101 -3.73 7.85 6.74
C GLY A 101 -3.81 9.30 7.22
N TYR A 102 -3.49 10.27 6.37
CA TYR A 102 -3.63 11.69 6.67
C TYR A 102 -4.96 12.23 6.13
N ALA A 103 -5.54 13.21 6.82
CA ALA A 103 -6.68 13.95 6.28
C ALA A 103 -6.28 14.73 5.01
N PRO A 104 -7.13 14.77 3.97
CA PRO A 104 -6.78 15.29 2.65
C PRO A 104 -6.34 16.76 2.66
N ASP A 105 -6.91 17.55 3.58
CA ASP A 105 -6.69 19.01 3.65
C ASP A 105 -5.50 19.39 4.55
N VAL A 106 -4.85 18.41 5.19
CA VAL A 106 -3.70 18.68 6.05
C VAL A 106 -2.46 18.95 5.19
N ALA A 107 -1.77 20.04 5.48
CA ALA A 107 -0.46 20.30 4.92
C ALA A 107 0.56 19.33 5.52
N THR A 108 0.98 18.34 4.74
CA THR A 108 1.95 17.32 5.16
C THR A 108 3.30 17.57 4.49
N HIS A 109 4.13 18.43 5.11
CA HIS A 109 5.53 18.60 4.70
C HIS A 109 6.31 17.28 4.67
N THR A 110 5.88 16.28 5.46
CA THR A 110 6.46 14.94 5.47
C THR A 110 6.35 14.23 4.12
N ILE A 111 5.21 14.34 3.43
CA ILE A 111 5.01 13.70 2.11
C ILE A 111 5.87 14.40 1.06
N ASP A 112 5.83 15.73 1.02
CA ASP A 112 6.63 16.51 0.07
C ASP A 112 8.13 16.25 0.26
N THR A 113 8.58 16.16 1.52
CA THR A 113 9.97 15.85 1.87
C THR A 113 10.34 14.43 1.42
N ALA A 114 9.46 13.45 1.63
CA ALA A 114 9.70 12.08 1.20
C ALA A 114 9.76 11.95 -0.33
N ILE A 115 8.85 12.61 -1.06
CA ILE A 115 8.88 12.67 -2.54
C ILE A 115 10.17 13.36 -3.02
N TYR A 116 10.57 14.46 -2.36
CA TYR A 116 11.82 15.15 -2.67
C TYR A 116 13.04 14.25 -2.46
N GLN A 117 13.10 13.50 -1.35
CA GLN A 117 14.19 12.56 -1.07
C GLN A 117 14.24 11.44 -2.11
N LEU A 118 13.09 10.85 -2.47
CA LEU A 118 13.01 9.82 -3.50
C LEU A 118 13.52 10.33 -4.86
N ARG A 119 13.11 11.54 -5.27
CA ARG A 119 13.60 12.18 -6.51
C ARG A 119 15.07 12.55 -6.46
N ARG A 120 15.60 12.88 -5.28
CA ARG A 120 17.00 13.21 -5.09
C ARG A 120 17.89 11.96 -5.19
N THR A 121 17.44 10.85 -4.62
CA THR A 121 18.22 9.60 -4.57
C THR A 121 18.14 8.82 -5.88
N TYR A 122 16.94 8.70 -6.46
CA TYR A 122 16.67 7.84 -7.62
C TYR A 122 16.44 8.62 -8.92
N GLY A 123 16.65 9.93 -8.89
CA GLY A 123 16.50 10.81 -10.04
C GLY A 123 15.12 11.47 -10.14
N ARG A 124 15.08 12.64 -10.79
CA ARG A 124 13.85 13.46 -10.89
C ARG A 124 12.72 12.75 -11.64
N GLY A 125 13.05 11.79 -12.51
CA GLY A 125 12.09 10.98 -13.25
C GLY A 125 11.45 9.84 -12.46
N PHE A 126 11.98 9.52 -11.28
CA PHE A 126 11.49 8.37 -10.50
C PHE A 126 10.04 8.54 -10.02
N ILE A 127 9.69 9.74 -9.56
CA ILE A 127 8.30 10.12 -9.31
C ILE A 127 7.95 11.28 -10.22
N VAL A 128 7.08 11.06 -11.19
CA VAL A 128 6.60 12.08 -12.12
C VAL A 128 5.29 12.64 -11.59
N ASN A 129 5.13 13.97 -11.65
CA ASN A 129 3.84 14.61 -11.43
C ASN A 129 3.37 15.18 -12.77
N THR A 130 2.22 14.72 -13.26
CA THR A 130 1.58 15.23 -14.46
C THR A 130 0.17 15.67 -14.10
N ASN A 131 -0.13 16.96 -14.28
CA ASN A 131 -1.45 17.56 -13.96
C ASN A 131 -1.94 17.28 -12.53
N GLY A 132 -1.04 17.21 -11.55
CA GLY A 132 -1.39 16.97 -10.15
C GLY A 132 -1.47 15.49 -9.75
N VAL A 133 -1.25 14.56 -10.69
CA VAL A 133 -1.22 13.11 -10.45
C VAL A 133 0.23 12.65 -10.39
N TYR A 134 0.64 12.09 -9.26
CA TYR A 134 1.92 11.44 -9.03
C TYR A 134 1.89 10.01 -9.55
N ARG A 135 2.97 9.57 -10.20
CA ARG A 135 3.18 8.19 -10.68
C ARG A 135 4.63 7.76 -10.51
N ILE A 136 4.85 6.45 -10.38
CA ILE A 136 6.19 5.87 -10.54
C ILE A 136 6.59 5.99 -12.02
N GLY A 137 7.71 6.64 -12.27
CA GLY A 137 8.35 6.69 -13.59
C GLY A 137 9.30 5.52 -13.78
N LYS A 138 10.02 5.50 -14.91
CA LYS A 138 11.09 4.53 -15.13
C LYS A 138 12.36 4.98 -14.42
N LEU A 139 13.00 4.05 -13.71
CA LEU A 139 14.39 4.17 -13.23
C LEU A 139 15.36 4.18 -14.41
#